data_AF-A0A970FW16-F1
#
_entry.id   AF-A0A970FW16-F1
#
_cell.length_a   1.000
_cell.length_b   1.000
_cell.length_c   1.000
_cell.angle_alpha   90.00
_cell.angle_beta   90.00
_cell.angle_gamma   90.00
#
_symmetry.space_group_name_H-M   'P 1'
#
loop_
_entity.id
_entity.type
_entity.pdbx_description
1 polymer ?
#
loop_
_entity_poly.entity_id
_entity_poly.type
_entity_poly.pdbx_seq_one_letter_code
_entity_poly.pdbx_strand_id
1 'polypeptide(L)'
;LLGIAGGSVPEREVNMSEFCDSCKTLVDKRYTFTYYPFTGVTGLYDRVADPEETTNIGGKPEYADVERKFLMHVIDFMVLAKGVRIEAHDLVPDVKKGIEKKDPKFLDNIDIAYPLASMAEVERLKQAGLPWDYNEFCRTRKIKAHYGVYFMK
;
A
#
# COMPACT_ATOMS: atom_id res chain seq x y z
N LEU A 1 16.27 20.51 7.98
CA LEU A 1 15.46 21.58 8.62
C LEU A 1 14.62 22.25 7.55
N LEU A 2 13.34 21.91 7.45
CA LEU A 2 12.25 22.78 6.97
C LEU A 2 10.91 22.04 7.13
N GLY A 3 10.13 22.51 8.11
CA GLY A 3 8.66 22.50 8.18
C GLY A 3 7.91 21.18 8.06
N ILE A 4 7.35 20.69 9.19
CA ILE A 4 5.96 20.24 9.21
C ILE A 4 5.33 20.71 10.52
N ALA A 5 4.47 21.71 10.39
CA ALA A 5 3.58 22.17 11.45
C ALA A 5 2.44 21.16 11.65
N GLY A 6 2.09 20.89 12.91
CA GLY A 6 0.71 20.66 13.34
C GLY A 6 0.05 19.30 13.10
N GLY A 7 0.68 18.33 12.44
CA GLY A 7 0.13 16.98 12.31
C GLY A 7 1.23 15.94 12.23
N SER A 8 1.26 14.98 13.15
CA SER A 8 2.19 13.85 13.07
C SER A 8 1.92 13.08 11.79
N VAL A 9 2.89 13.02 10.88
CA VAL A 9 2.82 12.09 9.75
C VAL A 9 2.75 10.67 10.34
N PRO A 10 1.75 9.85 9.95
CA PRO A 10 1.66 8.48 10.43
C PRO A 10 2.97 7.73 10.16
N GLU A 11 3.47 7.01 11.18
CA GLU A 11 4.67 6.19 11.05
C GLU A 11 4.38 5.04 10.07
N ARG A 12 5.28 4.82 9.10
CA ARG A 12 5.18 3.70 8.16
C ARG A 12 5.33 2.38 8.91
N GLU A 13 4.52 1.38 8.55
CA GLU A 13 4.64 0.05 9.15
C GLU A 13 6.00 -0.60 8.85
N VAL A 14 6.48 -0.41 7.62
CA VAL A 14 7.79 -0.89 7.15
C VAL A 14 8.40 0.14 6.21
N ASN A 15 9.73 0.23 6.21
CA ASN A 15 10.47 0.95 5.19
C ASN A 15 10.93 -0.03 4.12
N MET A 16 10.93 0.39 2.86
CA MET A 16 11.42 -0.41 1.74
C MET A 16 12.57 0.32 1.04
N SER A 17 13.59 -0.45 0.67
CA SER A 17 14.68 -0.07 -0.22
C SER A 17 14.85 -1.16 -1.27
N GLU A 18 15.36 -0.78 -2.44
CA GLU A 18 15.68 -1.73 -3.50
C GLU A 18 17.07 -1.48 -4.07
N PHE A 19 17.68 -2.54 -4.58
CA PHE A 19 18.86 -2.44 -5.44
C PHE A 19 18.47 -2.98 -6.81
N CYS A 20 17.99 -2.08 -7.67
CA CYS A 20 17.40 -2.40 -8.97
C CYS A 20 16.40 -3.57 -8.86
N ASP A 21 16.41 -4.48 -9.83
CA ASP A 21 15.60 -5.70 -9.84
C ASP A 21 16.23 -6.85 -9.06
N SER A 22 17.42 -6.65 -8.49
CA SER A 22 18.25 -7.72 -7.89
C SER A 22 17.88 -8.02 -6.44
N CYS A 23 17.45 -7.04 -5.65
CA CYS A 23 16.93 -7.31 -4.32
C CYS A 23 15.91 -6.26 -3.84
N LYS A 24 14.99 -6.71 -2.99
CA LYS A 24 14.02 -5.88 -2.27
C LYS A 24 14.27 -6.05 -0.77
N THR A 25 14.60 -4.97 -0.08
CA THR A 25 14.88 -4.97 1.36
C THR A 25 13.81 -4.19 2.10
N LEU A 26 13.23 -4.80 3.12
CA LEU A 26 12.18 -4.25 3.96
C LEU A 26 12.63 -4.29 5.41
N VAL A 27 12.37 -3.20 6.13
CA VAL A 27 12.76 -3.04 7.53
C VAL A 27 11.55 -2.58 8.32
N ASP A 28 11.14 -3.39 9.30
CA ASP A 28 10.16 -2.99 10.30
C ASP A 28 10.86 -2.65 11.63
N LYS A 29 10.10 -2.57 12.73
CA LYS A 29 10.66 -2.25 14.05
C LYS A 29 11.56 -3.34 14.65
N ARG A 30 11.48 -4.58 14.16
CA ARG A 30 12.19 -5.75 14.71
C ARG A 30 13.05 -6.46 13.67
N TYR A 31 12.59 -6.59 12.44
CA TYR A 31 13.21 -7.43 11.43
C TYR A 31 13.71 -6.62 10.23
N THR A 32 14.83 -7.07 9.67
CA THR A 32 15.22 -6.78 8.28
C THR A 32 14.97 -8.01 7.45
N PHE A 33 14.27 -7.84 6.34
CA PHE A 33 14.03 -8.87 5.35
C PHE A 33 14.56 -8.43 3.99
N THR A 34 15.35 -9.26 3.34
CA THR A 34 15.81 -9.07 1.97
C THR A 34 15.38 -10.24 1.13
N TYR A 35 14.63 -9.98 0.06
CA TYR A 35 14.31 -10.96 -0.97
C TYR A 35 15.14 -10.71 -2.22
N TYR A 36 15.71 -11.79 -2.77
CA TYR A 36 16.42 -11.79 -4.05
C TYR A 36 15.53 -12.44 -5.10
N PRO A 37 14.83 -11.64 -5.94
CA PRO A 37 14.06 -12.17 -7.05
C PRO A 37 14.91 -13.08 -7.95
N PHE A 38 14.28 -14.02 -8.63
CA PHE A 38 14.88 -15.01 -9.54
C PHE A 38 15.73 -16.11 -8.90
N THR A 39 16.31 -15.90 -7.73
CA THR A 39 17.00 -16.96 -6.96
C THR A 39 16.14 -17.58 -5.88
N GLY A 40 15.09 -16.87 -5.44
CA GLY A 40 14.22 -17.32 -4.35
C GLY A 40 14.88 -17.24 -2.98
N VAL A 41 16.11 -16.71 -2.89
CA VAL A 41 16.86 -16.59 -1.64
C VAL A 41 16.29 -15.45 -0.80
N THR A 42 16.18 -15.70 0.50
CA THR A 42 15.79 -14.70 1.50
C THR A 42 16.89 -14.54 2.55
N GLY A 43 17.05 -13.30 3.00
CA GLY A 43 17.70 -12.94 4.24
C GLY A 43 16.64 -12.44 5.21
N LEU A 44 16.61 -12.98 6.42
CA LEU A 44 15.78 -12.47 7.51
C LEU A 44 16.67 -12.34 8.75
N TYR A 45 16.64 -11.18 9.40
CA TYR A 45 17.45 -10.89 10.58
C TYR A 45 16.57 -10.27 11.67
N ASP A 46 16.67 -10.78 12.90
CA ASP A 46 15.99 -10.22 14.07
C ASP A 46 16.89 -9.18 14.74
N ARG A 47 16.69 -7.90 14.46
CA ARG A 47 17.50 -6.78 14.94
C ARG A 47 17.36 -6.51 16.43
N VAL A 48 16.36 -7.10 17.08
CA VAL A 48 16.21 -7.00 18.54
C VAL A 48 17.11 -8.03 19.22
N ALA A 49 17.17 -9.25 18.68
CA ALA A 49 18.02 -10.32 19.20
C ALA A 49 19.46 -10.26 18.69
N ASP A 50 19.67 -9.77 17.47
CA ASP A 50 20.94 -9.67 16.75
C ASP A 50 21.03 -8.33 16.01
N PRO A 51 21.32 -7.22 16.73
CA PRO A 51 21.33 -5.87 16.17
C PRO A 51 22.33 -5.65 15.03
N GLU A 52 23.37 -6.48 14.97
CA GLU A 52 24.42 -6.43 13.95
C GLU A 52 24.09 -7.32 12.73
N GLU A 53 22.92 -7.96 12.71
CA GLU A 53 22.40 -8.74 11.58
C GLU A 53 23.38 -9.82 11.09
N THR A 54 24.05 -10.48 12.03
CA THR A 54 25.10 -11.48 11.75
C THR A 54 24.56 -12.88 11.47
N THR A 55 23.32 -13.15 11.89
CA THR A 55 22.69 -14.47 11.81
C THR A 55 21.44 -14.43 10.93
N ASN A 56 21.55 -14.96 9.71
CA ASN A 56 20.38 -15.14 8.85
C ASN A 56 19.46 -16.25 9.41
N ILE A 57 18.23 -15.89 9.73
CA ILE A 57 17.18 -16.79 10.21
C ILE A 57 16.14 -17.14 9.13
N GLY A 58 16.30 -16.66 7.90
CA GLY A 58 15.42 -16.95 6.77
C GLY A 58 15.39 -18.44 6.41
N GLY A 59 14.24 -18.91 5.91
CA GLY A 59 14.01 -20.31 5.53
C GLY A 59 13.80 -21.28 6.71
N LYS A 60 13.90 -20.81 7.95
CA LYS A 60 13.61 -21.62 9.14
C LYS A 60 12.10 -21.70 9.38
N PRO A 61 11.51 -22.90 9.61
CA PRO A 61 10.07 -23.08 9.72
C PRO A 61 9.38 -22.18 10.76
N GLU A 62 10.05 -21.93 11.89
CA GLU A 62 9.53 -21.08 12.97
C GLU A 62 9.37 -19.60 12.60
N TYR A 63 10.02 -19.14 11.52
CA TYR A 63 9.91 -17.76 11.02
C TYR A 63 9.13 -17.64 9.70
N ALA A 64 8.51 -18.72 9.22
CA ALA A 64 7.81 -18.74 7.94
C ALA A 64 6.69 -17.69 7.84
N ASP A 65 5.97 -17.43 8.93
CA ASP A 65 4.91 -16.41 8.94
C ASP A 65 5.47 -14.98 8.86
N VAL A 66 6.66 -14.74 9.43
CA VAL A 66 7.36 -13.46 9.33
C VAL A 66 7.79 -13.23 7.88
N GLU A 67 8.41 -14.23 7.23
CA GLU A 67 8.80 -14.15 5.82
C GLU A 67 7.60 -13.93 4.91
N ARG A 68 6.50 -14.66 5.14
CA ARG A 68 5.25 -14.48 4.39
C ARG A 68 4.74 -13.05 4.50
N LYS A 69 4.73 -12.47 5.71
CA LYS A 69 4.29 -11.08 5.93
C LYS A 69 5.16 -10.09 5.14
N PHE A 70 6.47 -10.26 5.13
CA PHE A 70 7.36 -9.39 4.36
C PHE A 70 7.20 -9.56 2.85
N LEU A 71 7.01 -10.79 2.35
CA LEU A 71 6.73 -11.04 0.93
C LEU A 71 5.43 -10.37 0.49
N MET A 72 4.39 -10.38 1.33
CA MET A 72 3.17 -9.61 1.07
C MET A 72 3.45 -8.11 0.94
N HIS A 73 4.28 -7.54 1.82
CA HIS A 73 4.70 -6.14 1.70
C HIS A 73 5.49 -5.84 0.42
N VAL A 74 6.37 -6.76 -0.03
CA VAL A 74 7.03 -6.61 -1.35
C VAL A 74 5.97 -6.45 -2.44
N ILE A 75 4.96 -7.32 -2.46
CA ILE A 75 3.87 -7.25 -3.45
C ILE A 75 3.14 -5.91 -3.35
N ASP A 76 2.75 -5.49 -2.14
CA ASP A 76 2.05 -4.22 -1.89
C ASP A 76 2.84 -3.03 -2.47
N PHE A 77 4.14 -2.93 -2.16
CA PHE A 77 4.97 -1.84 -2.67
C PHE A 77 5.18 -1.91 -4.18
N MET A 78 5.31 -3.11 -4.75
CA MET A 78 5.43 -3.24 -6.21
C MET A 78 4.15 -2.79 -6.92
N VAL A 79 2.98 -3.06 -6.34
CA VAL A 79 1.67 -2.57 -6.82
C VAL A 79 1.64 -1.04 -6.77
N LEU A 80 2.07 -0.44 -5.66
CA LEU A 80 2.11 1.02 -5.48
C LEU A 80 3.11 1.69 -6.44
N ALA A 81 4.35 1.19 -6.50
CA ALA A 81 5.44 1.80 -7.27
C ALA A 81 5.24 1.70 -8.78
N LYS A 82 4.68 0.58 -9.27
CA LYS A 82 4.39 0.39 -10.71
C LYS A 82 3.11 1.10 -11.14
N GLY A 83 2.43 1.79 -10.22
CA GLY A 83 1.21 2.54 -10.52
C GLY A 83 0.12 1.62 -11.05
N VAL A 84 -0.05 0.43 -10.46
CA VAL A 84 -1.23 -0.40 -10.75
C VAL A 84 -2.43 0.50 -10.55
N ARG A 85 -3.23 0.64 -11.61
CA ARG A 85 -4.37 1.52 -11.61
C ARG A 85 -5.42 0.95 -10.67
N ILE A 86 -5.45 1.44 -9.44
CA ILE A 86 -6.52 1.14 -8.51
C ILE A 86 -7.68 2.06 -8.87
N GLU A 87 -8.81 1.46 -9.23
CA GLU A 87 -10.02 2.21 -9.54
C GLU A 87 -10.55 2.85 -8.26
N ALA A 88 -11.03 4.09 -8.35
CA ALA A 88 -11.44 4.83 -7.17
C ALA A 88 -12.60 4.11 -6.46
N HIS A 89 -13.51 3.45 -7.18
CA HIS A 89 -14.56 2.65 -6.55
C HIS A 89 -14.04 1.43 -5.77
N ASP A 90 -12.84 0.92 -6.10
CA ASP A 90 -12.18 -0.19 -5.40
C ASP A 90 -11.40 0.28 -4.16
N LEU A 91 -11.21 1.59 -3.98
CA LEU A 91 -10.59 2.19 -2.78
C LEU A 91 -11.57 2.23 -1.58
N VAL A 92 -12.22 1.10 -1.32
CA VAL A 92 -13.05 0.90 -0.12
C VAL A 92 -12.22 1.10 1.16
N PRO A 93 -12.85 1.40 2.32
CA PRO A 93 -12.13 1.83 3.52
C PRO A 93 -10.97 0.94 3.96
N ASP A 94 -11.13 -0.38 3.88
CA ASP A 94 -10.07 -1.32 4.27
C ASP A 94 -8.87 -1.30 3.32
N VAL A 95 -9.11 -1.17 2.02
CA VAL A 95 -8.06 -1.01 1.00
C VAL A 95 -7.31 0.30 1.22
N LYS A 96 -8.05 1.40 1.39
CA LYS A 96 -7.48 2.72 1.72
C LYS A 96 -6.60 2.65 2.97
N LYS A 97 -7.10 2.06 4.05
CA LYS A 97 -6.36 1.88 5.30
C LYS A 97 -5.11 1.01 5.13
N GLY A 98 -5.17 0.00 4.26
CA GLY A 98 -4.02 -0.83 3.90
C GLY A 98 -2.92 0.00 3.23
N ILE A 99 -3.29 0.81 2.24
CA ILE A 99 -2.35 1.67 1.50
C ILE A 99 -1.77 2.77 2.40
N GLU A 100 -2.58 3.44 3.23
CA GLU A 100 -2.13 4.52 4.13
C GLU A 100 -1.02 4.09 5.10
N LYS A 101 -0.99 2.82 5.50
CA LYS A 101 0.08 2.26 6.34
C LYS A 101 1.44 2.23 5.63
N LYS A 102 1.46 2.30 4.30
CA LYS A 102 2.65 2.21 3.43
C LYS A 102 3.00 3.56 2.82
N ASP A 103 1.99 4.23 2.25
CA ASP A 103 2.09 5.58 1.73
C ASP A 103 1.00 6.47 2.36
N PRO A 104 1.31 7.15 3.48
CA PRO A 104 0.36 8.00 4.19
C PRO A 104 -0.21 9.17 3.35
N LYS A 105 0.44 9.51 2.23
CA LYS A 105 0.03 10.61 1.34
C LYS A 105 -0.40 10.12 -0.04
N PHE A 106 -0.72 8.83 -0.18
CA PHE A 106 -1.01 8.24 -1.49
C PHE A 106 -2.15 8.97 -2.24
N LEU A 107 -3.16 9.47 -1.51
CA LEU A 107 -4.28 10.20 -2.10
C LEU A 107 -3.85 11.46 -2.86
N ASP A 108 -2.71 12.07 -2.52
CA ASP A 108 -2.19 13.25 -3.23
C ASP A 108 -1.64 12.87 -4.62
N ASN A 109 -1.12 11.65 -4.73
CA ASN A 109 -0.29 11.21 -5.86
C ASN A 109 -1.01 10.24 -6.81
N ILE A 110 -2.13 9.64 -6.41
CA ILE A 110 -2.87 8.74 -7.30
C ILE A 110 -3.67 9.50 -8.36
N ASP A 111 -3.74 8.93 -9.55
CA ASP A 111 -4.67 9.34 -10.58
C ASP A 111 -6.07 8.83 -10.29
N ILE A 112 -7.08 9.70 -10.32
CA ILE A 112 -8.47 9.28 -10.13
C ILE A 112 -9.00 8.66 -11.42
N ALA A 113 -9.40 7.41 -11.36
CA ALA A 113 -10.10 6.71 -12.43
C ALA A 113 -11.31 5.98 -11.86
N TYR A 114 -12.43 6.01 -12.60
CA TYR A 114 -13.65 5.26 -12.29
C TYR A 114 -14.15 5.40 -10.83
N PRO A 115 -14.41 6.61 -10.33
CA PRO A 115 -15.12 6.76 -9.05
C PRO A 115 -16.53 6.18 -9.16
N LEU A 116 -17.20 5.99 -8.00
CA LEU A 116 -18.63 5.72 -7.97
C LEU A 116 -19.36 6.69 -8.90
N ALA A 117 -20.01 6.13 -9.92
CA ALA A 117 -20.40 6.87 -11.12
C ALA A 117 -21.83 7.42 -11.03
N SER A 118 -22.63 6.94 -10.08
CA SER A 118 -24.05 7.28 -9.99
C SER A 118 -24.59 7.40 -8.56
N MET A 119 -25.60 8.24 -8.40
CA MET A 119 -26.38 8.30 -7.15
C MET A 119 -27.12 6.99 -6.85
N ALA A 120 -27.39 6.17 -7.88
CA ALA A 120 -28.00 4.85 -7.70
C ALA A 120 -27.04 3.89 -6.97
N GLU A 121 -25.74 3.92 -7.27
CA GLU A 121 -24.74 3.14 -6.54
C GLU A 121 -24.62 3.58 -5.09
N VAL A 122 -24.58 4.90 -4.86
CA VAL A 122 -24.56 5.49 -3.51
C VAL A 122 -25.78 5.04 -2.70
N GLU A 123 -26.98 5.06 -3.31
CA GLU A 123 -28.19 4.67 -2.62
C GLU A 123 -28.23 3.17 -2.32
N ARG A 124 -27.73 2.32 -3.22
CA ARG A 124 -27.57 0.88 -2.94
C ARG A 124 -26.64 0.62 -1.76
N LEU A 125 -25.54 1.35 -1.68
CA LEU A 125 -24.60 1.25 -0.54
C LEU A 125 -25.28 1.67 0.77
N LYS A 126 -26.03 2.78 0.76
CA LYS A 126 -26.82 3.22 1.92
C LYS A 126 -27.84 2.17 2.36
N GLN A 127 -28.61 1.61 1.43
CA GLN A 127 -29.61 0.57 1.71
C GLN A 127 -28.98 -0.71 2.28
N ALA A 128 -27.76 -1.04 1.86
CA ALA A 128 -27.00 -2.17 2.38
C ALA A 128 -26.26 -1.87 3.71
N GLY A 129 -26.33 -0.64 4.22
CA GLY A 129 -25.60 -0.23 5.42
C GLY A 129 -24.08 -0.18 5.23
N LEU A 130 -23.61 -0.01 4.00
CA LEU A 130 -22.19 0.04 3.65
C LEU A 130 -21.69 1.50 3.57
N PRO A 131 -20.37 1.73 3.80
CA PRO A 131 -19.76 3.04 3.58
C PRO A 131 -20.03 3.54 2.15
N TRP A 132 -20.65 4.71 2.02
CA TRP A 132 -21.09 5.26 0.74
C TRP A 132 -20.38 6.56 0.37
N ASP A 133 -19.67 7.17 1.32
CA ASP A 133 -18.96 8.45 1.21
C ASP A 133 -17.43 8.27 1.01
N TYR A 134 -16.95 7.05 0.89
CA TYR A 134 -15.51 6.76 0.79
C TYR A 134 -14.85 7.32 -0.50
N ASN A 135 -15.64 7.71 -1.51
CA ASN A 135 -15.18 8.39 -2.72
C ASN A 135 -15.30 9.92 -2.69
N GLU A 136 -15.66 10.54 -1.56
CA GLU A 136 -15.73 12.01 -1.44
C GLU A 136 -14.42 12.71 -1.82
N PHE A 137 -13.26 12.08 -1.59
CA PHE A 137 -11.94 12.62 -1.99
C PHE A 137 -11.77 12.80 -3.51
N CYS A 138 -12.62 12.18 -4.33
CA CYS A 138 -12.61 12.32 -5.78
C CYS A 138 -13.29 13.60 -6.27
N ARG A 139 -14.21 14.19 -5.50
CA ARG A 139 -15.11 15.28 -5.97
C ARG A 139 -14.39 16.51 -6.51
N THR A 140 -13.24 16.85 -5.94
CA THR A 140 -12.46 18.05 -6.28
C THR A 140 -11.28 17.77 -7.19
N ARG A 141 -11.06 16.49 -7.58
CA ARG A 141 -9.90 16.06 -8.36
C ARG A 141 -10.27 15.76 -9.80
N LYS A 142 -9.32 15.97 -10.73
CA LYS A 142 -9.52 15.65 -12.14
C LYS A 142 -9.62 14.14 -12.34
N ILE A 143 -10.74 13.67 -12.87
CA ILE A 143 -10.94 12.27 -13.26
C ILE A 143 -10.20 12.02 -14.58
N LYS A 144 -9.21 11.11 -14.58
CA LYS A 144 -8.44 10.76 -15.78
C LYS A 144 -9.15 9.74 -16.67
N ALA A 145 -10.07 8.95 -16.13
CA ALA A 145 -10.83 7.97 -16.89
C ALA A 145 -12.10 7.52 -16.17
N HIS A 146 -13.07 7.08 -16.95
CA HIS A 146 -14.46 6.83 -16.59
C HIS A 146 -15.01 5.75 -17.52
N TYR A 147 -16.04 5.00 -17.13
CA TYR A 147 -16.60 3.87 -17.90
C TYR A 147 -17.41 4.32 -19.16
N GLY A 148 -17.12 5.50 -19.69
CA GLY A 148 -17.86 6.15 -20.76
C GLY A 148 -18.66 7.34 -20.24
N VAL A 149 -18.55 8.46 -20.96
CA VAL A 149 -19.40 9.63 -20.74
C VAL A 149 -20.82 9.21 -21.12
N TYR A 150 -21.78 9.25 -20.20
CA TYR A 150 -23.14 9.54 -20.63
C TYR A 150 -23.19 11.05 -20.83
N PHE A 151 -22.86 11.50 -22.05
CA PHE A 151 -23.14 12.87 -22.46
C PHE A 151 -24.66 13.01 -22.49
N MET A 152 -25.25 13.71 -21.52
CA MET A 152 -26.45 14.48 -21.82
C MET A 152 -25.98 15.91 -22.13
N LYS A 153 -26.04 16.23 -23.43
CA LYS A 153 -26.42 17.59 -23.83
C LYS A 153 -27.87 17.82 -23.41
#